data_AF-A0A7S3SFT0-F1
#
_entry.id   AF-A0A7S3SFT0-F1
#
_cell.length_a   1.000
_cell.length_b   1.000
_cell.length_c   1.000
_cell.angle_alpha   90.00
_cell.angle_beta   90.00
_cell.angle_gamma   90.00
#
_symmetry.space_group_name_H-M   'P 1'
#
loop_
_entity.id
_entity.type
_entity.pdbx_description
1 polymer ?
#
loop_
_entity_poly.entity_id
_entity_poly.type
_entity_poly.pdbx_seq_one_letter_code
_entity_poly.pdbx_strand_id
1 'polypeptide(L)'
;DNLFRFALLTLAAAEAPLVLNLGGSAYGQEVCFIANDWQTGLLPVYLKHKYKKHNTYMRARCMYVLHNMGYQGKYKKGKFSCDRFLGLPQEAENDLQGEDLNYGRDCINLLAAGIRLADRILTVSPSYALEIQTPEGGLGIHNDLKHRAGNGCLAGILNGISDEWNPHVDPNITVNYSLQDFEEGKA
;
A
#
# COMPACT_ATOMS: atom_id res chain seq x y z
N ASP A 1 -17.60 -0.35 -9.85
CA ASP A 1 -16.48 -1.31 -9.87
C ASP A 1 -15.36 -0.79 -8.97
N ASN A 2 -14.79 -1.65 -8.11
CA ASN A 2 -13.76 -1.27 -7.15
C ASN A 2 -12.43 -0.94 -7.83
N LEU A 3 -12.03 -1.68 -8.88
CA LEU A 3 -10.77 -1.41 -9.58
C LEU A 3 -10.75 0.01 -10.15
N PHE A 4 -11.84 0.42 -10.81
CA PHE A 4 -11.97 1.76 -11.37
C PHE A 4 -11.91 2.85 -10.28
N ARG A 5 -12.62 2.66 -9.16
CA ARG A 5 -12.63 3.62 -8.05
C ARG A 5 -11.23 3.83 -7.49
N PHE A 6 -10.46 2.76 -7.31
CA PHE A 6 -9.11 2.81 -6.76
C PHE A 6 -8.06 3.30 -7.76
N ALA A 7 -8.23 3.00 -9.06
CA ALA A 7 -7.46 3.65 -10.12
C ALA A 7 -7.70 5.17 -10.15
N LEU A 8 -8.95 5.61 -10.04
CA LEU A 8 -9.28 7.03 -10.00
C LEU A 8 -8.73 7.70 -8.73
N LEU A 9 -8.83 7.06 -7.57
CA LEU A 9 -8.26 7.55 -6.31
C LEU A 9 -6.74 7.77 -6.44
N THR A 10 -6.02 6.77 -6.96
CA THR A 10 -4.56 6.85 -7.09
C THR A 10 -4.13 7.90 -8.10
N LEU A 11 -4.82 8.03 -9.24
CA LEU A 11 -4.57 9.10 -10.21
C LEU A 11 -4.86 10.48 -9.61
N ALA A 12 -6.02 10.66 -8.95
CA ALA A 12 -6.37 11.94 -8.33
C ALA A 12 -5.35 12.33 -7.24
N ALA A 13 -4.92 11.37 -6.41
CA ALA A 13 -3.88 11.59 -5.41
C ALA A 13 -2.52 11.95 -6.05
N ALA A 14 -2.18 11.38 -7.21
CA ALA A 14 -0.98 11.72 -7.95
C ALA A 14 -1.10 13.07 -8.67
N GLU A 15 -2.28 13.52 -9.10
CA GLU A 15 -2.44 14.85 -9.71
C GLU A 15 -2.50 15.97 -8.67
N ALA A 16 -3.07 15.71 -7.50
CA ALA A 16 -3.35 16.71 -6.48
C ALA A 16 -2.14 17.61 -6.12
N PRO A 17 -0.91 17.09 -5.87
CA PRO A 17 0.24 17.93 -5.58
C PRO A 17 0.65 18.88 -6.71
N LEU A 18 0.28 18.59 -7.96
CA LEU A 18 0.63 19.40 -9.13
C LEU A 18 -0.33 20.59 -9.32
N VAL A 19 -1.58 20.45 -8.91
CA VAL A 19 -2.66 21.39 -9.29
C VAL A 19 -3.38 22.04 -8.11
N LEU A 20 -3.44 21.38 -6.96
CA LEU A 20 -4.18 21.91 -5.81
C LEU A 20 -3.33 22.93 -5.05
N ASN A 21 -3.91 24.10 -4.82
CA ASN A 21 -3.33 25.12 -3.96
C ASN A 21 -3.66 24.83 -2.49
N LEU A 22 -2.69 24.31 -1.74
CA LEU A 22 -2.83 23.92 -0.35
C LEU A 22 -1.85 24.74 0.50
N GLY A 23 -2.19 26.02 0.71
CA GLY A 23 -1.38 26.94 1.52
C GLY A 23 -0.66 28.05 0.74
N GLY A 24 -1.13 28.39 -0.46
CA GLY A 24 -0.63 29.52 -1.26
C GLY A 24 -0.02 29.10 -2.60
N SER A 25 0.44 27.86 -2.73
CA SER A 25 0.96 27.26 -3.97
C SER A 25 0.65 25.76 -4.05
N ALA A 26 0.88 25.17 -5.22
CA ALA A 26 0.91 23.72 -5.37
C ALA A 26 2.15 23.13 -4.65
N TYR A 27 2.03 21.89 -4.18
CA TYR A 27 3.14 21.15 -3.53
C TYR A 27 4.26 20.80 -4.51
N GLY A 28 3.95 20.67 -5.79
CA GLY A 28 4.91 20.36 -6.85
C GLY A 28 5.26 18.87 -6.94
N GLN A 29 6.48 18.58 -7.39
CA GLN A 29 6.90 17.22 -7.79
C GLN A 29 7.81 16.51 -6.78
N GLU A 30 8.32 17.22 -5.77
CA GLU A 30 9.17 16.64 -4.73
C GLU A 30 8.31 16.11 -3.58
N VAL A 31 7.60 15.02 -3.84
CA VAL A 31 6.60 14.46 -2.92
C VAL A 31 6.98 13.05 -2.51
N CYS A 32 6.78 12.73 -1.23
CA CYS A 32 6.75 11.36 -0.74
C CYS A 32 5.29 10.93 -0.58
N PHE A 33 4.88 9.95 -1.36
CA PHE A 33 3.56 9.36 -1.24
C PHE A 33 3.56 8.21 -0.25
N ILE A 34 2.51 8.12 0.57
CA ILE A 34 2.24 6.97 1.43
C ILE A 34 1.01 6.28 0.86
N ALA A 35 1.25 5.17 0.17
CA ALA A 35 0.22 4.33 -0.41
C ALA A 35 -0.18 3.27 0.63
N ASN A 36 -1.43 3.31 1.08
CA ASN A 36 -1.96 2.37 2.05
C ASN A 36 -2.73 1.23 1.36
N ASP A 37 -2.22 0.01 1.51
CA ASP A 37 -2.84 -1.27 1.14
C ASP A 37 -3.18 -1.43 -0.37
N TRP A 38 -3.75 -2.56 -0.77
CA TRP A 38 -3.97 -2.94 -2.18
C TRP A 38 -4.77 -1.89 -2.98
N GLN A 39 -5.65 -1.14 -2.32
CA GLN A 39 -6.46 -0.05 -2.89
C GLN A 39 -5.59 1.04 -3.51
N THR A 40 -4.36 1.22 -3.03
CA THR A 40 -3.41 2.22 -3.55
C THR A 40 -2.22 1.61 -4.28
N GLY A 41 -2.22 0.29 -4.49
CA GLY A 41 -1.11 -0.44 -5.13
C GLY A 41 -0.80 0.02 -6.57
N LEU A 42 -1.74 0.69 -7.24
CA LEU A 42 -1.51 1.30 -8.56
C LEU A 42 -0.65 2.57 -8.51
N LEU A 43 -0.53 3.24 -7.36
CA LEU A 43 0.22 4.48 -7.26
C LEU A 43 1.69 4.36 -7.73
N PRO A 44 2.51 3.41 -7.23
CA PRO A 44 3.88 3.25 -7.73
C PRO A 44 3.93 2.78 -9.19
N VAL A 45 2.89 2.09 -9.68
CA VAL A 45 2.76 1.71 -11.10
C VAL A 45 2.59 2.96 -11.96
N TYR A 46 1.70 3.88 -11.58
CA TYR A 46 1.52 5.15 -12.27
C TYR A 46 2.76 6.03 -12.18
N LEU A 47 3.41 6.12 -11.02
CA LEU A 47 4.66 6.86 -10.88
C LEU A 47 5.72 6.37 -11.87
N LYS A 48 5.92 5.05 -11.99
CA LYS A 48 6.88 4.45 -12.93
C LYS A 48 6.49 4.66 -14.38
N HIS A 49 5.25 4.30 -14.75
CA HIS A 49 4.87 4.14 -16.15
C HIS A 49 4.20 5.35 -16.79
N LYS A 50 3.59 6.22 -16.00
CA LYS A 50 2.82 7.37 -16.48
C LYS A 50 3.48 8.71 -16.18
N TYR A 51 4.11 8.87 -15.01
CA TYR A 51 4.71 10.16 -14.63
C TYR A 51 6.20 10.23 -14.94
N LYS A 52 7.01 9.31 -14.40
CA LYS A 52 8.48 9.36 -14.53
C LYS A 52 8.96 9.24 -15.98
N LYS A 53 8.25 8.49 -16.83
CA LYS A 53 8.53 8.43 -18.28
C LYS A 53 8.35 9.75 -19.01
N HIS A 54 7.55 10.66 -18.45
CA HIS A 54 7.25 11.97 -19.01
C HIS A 54 7.86 13.10 -18.17
N ASN A 55 9.00 12.83 -17.53
CA ASN A 55 9.75 13.81 -16.72
C ASN A 55 8.95 14.45 -15.57
N THR A 56 7.88 13.80 -15.12
CA THR A 56 7.09 14.22 -13.96
C THR A 56 7.38 13.31 -12.78
N TYR A 57 7.46 13.86 -11.56
CA TYR A 57 7.75 13.10 -10.33
C TYR A 57 9.09 12.36 -10.33
N MET A 58 10.10 12.90 -11.03
CA MET A 58 11.43 12.28 -11.16
C MET A 58 12.09 11.97 -9.80
N ARG A 59 11.85 12.82 -8.80
CA ARG A 59 12.40 12.67 -7.44
C ARG A 59 11.37 12.16 -6.43
N ALA A 60 10.12 11.95 -6.85
CA ALA A 60 9.09 11.46 -5.95
C ALA A 60 9.34 10.02 -5.52
N ARG A 61 8.95 9.74 -4.28
CA ARG A 61 9.08 8.43 -3.63
C ARG A 61 7.72 7.89 -3.20
N CYS A 62 7.62 6.58 -3.09
CA CYS A 62 6.42 5.88 -2.62
C CYS A 62 6.79 4.92 -1.48
N MET A 63 6.22 5.16 -0.31
CA MET A 63 6.18 4.20 0.80
C MET A 63 4.87 3.42 0.71
N TYR A 64 4.94 2.10 0.74
CA TYR A 64 3.78 1.24 0.59
C TYR A 64 3.49 0.47 1.88
N VAL A 65 2.31 0.66 2.46
CA VAL A 65 1.95 0.12 3.78
C VAL A 65 1.03 -1.08 3.62
N LEU A 66 1.44 -2.23 4.15
CA LEU A 66 0.70 -3.50 4.06
C LEU A 66 0.03 -3.82 5.39
N HIS A 67 -1.27 -4.14 5.35
CA HIS A 67 -2.05 -4.47 6.55
C HIS A 67 -2.51 -5.93 6.56
N ASN A 68 -2.85 -6.49 5.39
CA ASN A 68 -3.41 -7.82 5.32
C ASN A 68 -3.15 -8.50 3.96
N MET A 69 -2.28 -9.51 3.95
CA MET A 69 -1.94 -10.29 2.76
C MET A 69 -3.12 -11.08 2.16
N GLY A 70 -4.20 -11.28 2.91
CA GLY A 70 -5.41 -11.96 2.45
C GLY A 70 -6.20 -11.15 1.42
N TYR A 71 -6.02 -9.82 1.39
CA TYR A 71 -6.69 -8.92 0.45
C TYR A 71 -5.68 -8.33 -0.53
N GLN A 72 -5.59 -8.91 -1.73
CA GLN A 72 -4.53 -8.53 -2.69
C GLN A 72 -5.01 -7.66 -3.85
N GLY A 73 -6.32 -7.38 -3.94
CA GLY A 73 -6.89 -6.67 -5.09
C GLY A 73 -6.64 -7.43 -6.41
N LYS A 74 -7.05 -8.70 -6.45
CA LYS A 74 -6.92 -9.54 -7.66
C LYS A 74 -8.08 -9.31 -8.61
N TYR A 75 -7.77 -9.15 -9.90
CA TYR A 75 -8.76 -8.90 -10.95
C TYR A 75 -8.44 -9.72 -12.21
N LYS A 76 -9.47 -10.22 -12.90
CA LYS A 76 -9.29 -10.95 -14.16
C LYS A 76 -8.78 -10.03 -15.27
N LYS A 77 -7.57 -10.27 -15.77
CA LYS A 77 -6.89 -9.40 -16.73
C LYS A 77 -7.67 -9.24 -18.04
N GLY A 78 -8.26 -10.31 -18.56
CA GLY A 78 -9.11 -10.26 -19.77
C GLY A 78 -10.34 -9.34 -19.67
N LYS A 79 -10.82 -9.01 -18.46
CA LYS A 79 -11.92 -8.06 -18.24
C LYS A 79 -11.43 -6.61 -18.09
N PHE A 80 -10.21 -6.43 -17.59
CA PHE A 80 -9.64 -5.13 -17.21
C PHE A 80 -8.31 -4.89 -17.92
N SER A 81 -8.36 -4.48 -19.18
CA SER A 81 -7.16 -4.21 -19.97
C SER A 81 -6.34 -3.06 -19.39
N CYS A 82 -5.02 -3.22 -19.28
CA CYS A 82 -4.14 -2.18 -18.71
C CYS A 82 -4.23 -0.85 -19.46
N ASP A 83 -4.26 -0.87 -20.78
CA ASP A 83 -4.40 0.35 -21.59
C ASP A 83 -5.79 0.98 -21.42
N ARG A 84 -6.84 0.38 -22.03
CA ARG A 84 -8.16 1.03 -22.07
C ARG A 84 -8.82 1.27 -20.71
N PHE A 85 -8.50 0.47 -19.70
CA PHE A 85 -9.14 0.57 -18.39
C PHE A 85 -8.29 1.33 -17.37
N LEU A 86 -6.98 1.06 -17.30
CA LEU A 86 -6.09 1.68 -16.32
C LEU A 86 -5.30 2.86 -16.90
N GLY A 87 -5.30 3.07 -18.21
CA GLY A 87 -4.49 4.10 -18.87
C GLY A 87 -3.00 3.85 -18.71
N LEU A 88 -2.58 2.59 -18.72
CA LEU A 88 -1.20 2.15 -18.54
C LEU A 88 -0.66 1.48 -19.81
N PRO A 89 0.61 1.70 -20.17
CA PRO A 89 1.23 1.06 -21.33
C PRO A 89 1.33 -0.47 -21.11
N GLN A 90 1.41 -1.23 -22.21
CA GLN A 90 1.44 -2.70 -22.17
C GLN A 90 2.57 -3.27 -21.31
N GLU A 91 3.72 -2.61 -21.26
CA GLU A 91 4.84 -3.01 -20.41
C GLU A 91 4.55 -2.99 -18.90
N ALA A 92 3.51 -2.26 -18.46
CA ALA A 92 3.04 -2.29 -17.07
C ALA A 92 2.38 -3.62 -16.69
N GLU A 93 1.97 -4.44 -17.67
CA GLU A 93 1.34 -5.74 -17.42
C GLU A 93 2.26 -6.68 -16.63
N ASN A 94 3.57 -6.62 -16.87
CA ASN A 94 4.53 -7.47 -16.16
C ASN A 94 4.58 -7.12 -14.67
N ASP A 95 4.55 -5.84 -14.33
CA ASP A 95 4.55 -5.39 -12.93
C ASP A 95 3.22 -5.73 -12.23
N LEU A 96 2.12 -5.70 -12.98
CA LEU A 96 0.75 -6.02 -12.51
C LEU A 96 0.44 -7.51 -12.46
N GLN A 97 1.29 -8.37 -13.02
CA GLN A 97 1.04 -9.80 -13.15
C GLN A 97 0.78 -10.45 -11.79
N GLY A 98 -0.35 -11.14 -11.69
CA GLY A 98 -0.74 -11.92 -10.53
C GLY A 98 -1.05 -13.38 -10.86
N GLU A 99 -1.50 -14.10 -9.85
CA GLU A 99 -2.05 -15.45 -10.00
C GLU A 99 -3.26 -15.59 -9.08
N ASP A 100 -4.35 -16.13 -9.62
CA ASP A 100 -5.59 -16.41 -8.90
C ASP A 100 -5.99 -17.87 -9.05
N LEU A 101 -6.69 -18.42 -8.06
CA LEU A 101 -7.14 -19.81 -8.08
C LEU A 101 -8.17 -20.08 -9.18
N ASN A 102 -8.99 -19.09 -9.56
CA ASN A 102 -10.10 -19.28 -10.51
C ASN A 102 -9.70 -19.06 -11.97
N TYR A 103 -8.70 -18.22 -12.22
CA TYR A 103 -8.30 -17.82 -13.58
C TYR A 103 -6.78 -17.82 -13.80
N GLY A 104 -6.00 -18.42 -12.89
CA GLY A 104 -4.56 -18.60 -13.03
C GLY A 104 -3.83 -17.29 -13.28
N ARG A 105 -2.96 -17.28 -14.30
CA ARG A 105 -2.18 -16.10 -14.70
C ARG A 105 -2.97 -15.07 -15.53
N ASP A 106 -4.25 -15.27 -15.84
CA ASP A 106 -5.12 -14.21 -16.37
C ASP A 106 -5.55 -13.23 -15.26
N CYS A 107 -4.57 -12.77 -14.46
CA CYS A 107 -4.77 -12.09 -13.20
C CYS A 107 -3.89 -10.84 -13.10
N ILE A 108 -4.50 -9.73 -12.71
CA ILE A 108 -3.85 -8.52 -12.21
C ILE A 108 -3.87 -8.59 -10.69
N ASN A 109 -2.75 -8.28 -10.03
CA ASN A 109 -2.63 -8.22 -8.58
C ASN A 109 -2.06 -6.87 -8.15
N LEU A 110 -2.92 -6.01 -7.59
CA LEU A 110 -2.53 -4.64 -7.24
C LEU A 110 -1.56 -4.58 -6.05
N LEU A 111 -1.75 -5.46 -5.05
CA LEU A 111 -0.86 -5.53 -3.90
C LEU A 111 0.55 -5.94 -4.33
N ALA A 112 0.66 -6.97 -5.17
CA ALA A 112 1.94 -7.44 -5.70
C ALA A 112 2.66 -6.34 -6.52
N ALA A 113 1.91 -5.61 -7.36
CA ALA A 113 2.46 -4.50 -8.12
C ALA A 113 3.01 -3.39 -7.21
N GLY A 114 2.28 -3.05 -6.14
CA GLY A 114 2.73 -2.10 -5.12
C GLY A 114 4.03 -2.56 -4.44
N ILE A 115 4.10 -3.83 -4.02
CA ILE A 115 5.29 -4.44 -3.40
C ILE A 115 6.50 -4.38 -4.33
N ARG A 116 6.33 -4.69 -5.61
CA ARG A 116 7.43 -4.70 -6.59
C ARG A 116 8.01 -3.31 -6.84
N LEU A 117 7.16 -2.30 -6.91
CA LEU A 117 7.52 -0.98 -7.45
C LEU A 117 7.72 0.13 -6.41
N ALA A 118 7.20 -0.01 -5.19
CA ALA A 118 7.40 1.01 -4.15
C ALA A 118 8.89 1.16 -3.79
N ASP A 119 9.28 2.33 -3.26
CA ASP A 119 10.65 2.57 -2.79
C ASP A 119 10.91 1.91 -1.43
N ARG A 120 9.88 1.89 -0.57
CA ARG A 120 9.88 1.25 0.75
C ARG A 120 8.55 0.56 1.00
N ILE A 121 8.60 -0.51 1.79
CA ILE A 121 7.44 -1.27 2.23
C ILE A 121 7.43 -1.25 3.75
N LEU A 122 6.31 -0.84 4.32
CA LEU A 122 6.04 -0.88 5.74
C LEU A 122 4.93 -1.88 6.01
N THR A 123 4.95 -2.49 7.18
CA THR A 123 3.84 -3.30 7.65
C THR A 123 3.65 -3.17 9.15
N VAL A 124 2.59 -3.78 9.68
CA VAL A 124 2.02 -3.44 11.00
C VAL A 124 2.81 -3.93 12.21
N SER A 125 3.89 -4.70 12.02
CA SER A 125 4.84 -5.04 13.08
C SER A 125 6.12 -5.69 12.52
N PRO A 126 7.24 -5.67 13.27
CA PRO A 126 8.45 -6.40 12.89
C PRO A 126 8.22 -7.90 12.70
N SER A 127 7.41 -8.53 13.56
CA SER A 127 7.10 -9.96 13.46
C SER A 127 6.27 -10.26 12.20
N TYR A 128 5.29 -9.42 11.89
CA TYR A 128 4.47 -9.59 10.69
C TYR A 128 5.30 -9.40 9.41
N ALA A 129 6.30 -8.50 9.42
CA ALA A 129 7.25 -8.36 8.31
C ALA A 129 8.01 -9.66 8.02
N LEU A 130 8.29 -10.49 9.02
CA LEU A 130 8.90 -11.82 8.84
C LEU A 130 7.86 -12.85 8.38
N GLU A 131 6.67 -12.83 8.94
CA GLU A 131 5.59 -13.77 8.63
C GLU A 131 5.17 -13.72 7.15
N ILE A 132 4.97 -12.53 6.59
CA ILE A 132 4.52 -12.37 5.20
C ILE A 132 5.55 -12.83 4.16
N GLN A 133 6.78 -13.12 4.59
CA GLN A 133 7.80 -13.70 3.74
C GLN A 133 7.70 -15.23 3.63
N THR A 134 6.86 -15.91 4.41
CA THR A 134 6.64 -17.36 4.26
C THR A 134 5.59 -17.65 3.19
N PRO A 135 5.57 -18.87 2.60
CA PRO A 135 4.52 -19.25 1.66
C PRO A 135 3.10 -19.08 2.21
N GLU A 136 2.90 -19.42 3.49
CA GLU A 136 1.62 -19.34 4.20
C GLU A 136 1.22 -17.89 4.45
N GLY A 137 2.14 -17.06 4.95
CA GLY A 137 1.84 -15.67 5.28
C GLY A 137 1.76 -14.76 4.06
N GLY A 138 2.59 -15.00 3.05
CA GLY A 138 2.65 -14.19 1.83
C GLY A 138 1.63 -14.56 0.76
N LEU A 139 0.88 -15.66 0.94
CA LEU A 139 -0.28 -16.04 0.11
C LEU A 139 -0.02 -15.93 -1.41
N GLY A 140 1.07 -16.56 -1.85
CA GLY A 140 1.48 -16.62 -3.26
C GLY A 140 2.41 -15.50 -3.74
N ILE A 141 2.66 -14.45 -2.94
CA ILE A 141 3.59 -13.36 -3.29
C ILE A 141 4.77 -13.21 -2.31
N HIS A 142 5.02 -14.24 -1.52
CA HIS A 142 6.11 -14.31 -0.54
C HIS A 142 7.50 -14.12 -1.16
N ASN A 143 7.73 -14.55 -2.41
CA ASN A 143 9.00 -14.35 -3.09
C ASN A 143 9.28 -12.89 -3.44
N ASP A 144 8.24 -12.14 -3.83
CA ASP A 144 8.35 -10.68 -4.01
C ASP A 144 8.76 -10.05 -2.66
N LEU A 145 8.09 -10.42 -1.57
CA LEU A 145 8.39 -9.89 -0.22
C LEU A 145 9.80 -10.24 0.28
N LYS A 146 10.24 -11.50 0.11
CA LYS A 146 11.62 -11.92 0.43
C LYS A 146 12.65 -11.11 -0.34
N HIS A 147 12.43 -10.89 -1.63
CA HIS A 147 13.32 -10.08 -2.46
C HIS A 147 13.40 -8.64 -1.93
N ARG A 148 12.25 -8.05 -1.58
CA ARG A 148 12.19 -6.69 -1.01
C ARG A 148 12.87 -6.61 0.36
N ALA A 149 12.71 -7.62 1.21
CA ALA A 149 13.39 -7.72 2.50
C ALA A 149 14.91 -7.85 2.34
N GLY A 150 15.38 -8.72 1.43
CA GLY A 150 16.80 -8.92 1.15
C GLY A 150 17.52 -7.66 0.66
N ASN A 151 16.80 -6.74 0.02
CA ASN A 151 17.32 -5.44 -0.41
C ASN A 151 17.17 -4.33 0.66
N GLY A 152 16.72 -4.66 1.88
CA GLY A 152 16.50 -3.70 2.96
C GLY A 152 15.31 -2.75 2.72
N CYS A 153 14.37 -3.13 1.87
CA CYS A 153 13.21 -2.30 1.52
C CYS A 153 11.95 -2.59 2.33
N LEU A 154 11.90 -3.70 3.09
CA LEU A 154 10.75 -4.09 3.92
C LEU A 154 11.07 -3.89 5.40
N ALA A 155 10.19 -3.20 6.12
CA ALA A 155 10.27 -3.03 7.57
C ALA A 155 8.88 -3.14 8.22
N GLY A 156 8.85 -3.48 9.50
CA GLY A 156 7.64 -3.49 10.30
C GLY A 156 7.64 -2.36 11.33
N ILE A 157 6.57 -1.58 11.39
CA ILE A 157 6.33 -0.53 12.38
C ILE A 157 5.01 -0.87 13.08
N LEU A 158 5.07 -0.98 14.41
CA LEU A 158 3.90 -1.31 15.21
C LEU A 158 2.86 -0.18 15.09
N ASN A 159 1.60 -0.56 14.83
CA ASN A 159 0.50 0.40 14.84
C ASN A 159 0.35 1.04 16.22
N GLY A 160 0.09 2.35 16.23
CA GLY A 160 -0.23 3.10 17.43
C GLY A 160 -1.69 3.54 17.44
N ILE A 161 -2.15 3.94 18.62
CA ILE A 161 -3.41 4.66 18.83
C ILE A 161 -3.10 6.04 19.39
N SER A 162 -4.01 7.00 19.19
CA SER A 162 -3.85 8.37 19.67
C SER A 162 -3.95 8.45 21.20
N ASP A 163 -3.37 9.50 21.80
CA ASP A 163 -3.47 9.83 23.23
C ASP A 163 -4.91 10.05 23.71
N GLU A 164 -5.85 10.25 22.78
CA GLU A 164 -7.30 10.25 23.08
C GLU A 164 -7.75 8.93 23.73
N TRP A 165 -7.08 7.82 23.41
CA TRP A 165 -7.36 6.49 23.96
C TRP A 165 -6.45 6.18 25.16
N ASN A 166 -6.25 7.17 26.03
CA ASN A 166 -5.42 7.02 27.23
C ASN A 166 -6.24 6.44 28.40
N PRO A 167 -6.05 5.16 28.78
CA PRO A 167 -6.82 4.53 29.85
C PRO A 167 -6.61 5.19 31.22
N HIS A 168 -5.55 5.99 31.40
CA HIS A 168 -5.33 6.71 32.65
C HIS A 168 -6.37 7.83 32.88
N VAL A 169 -6.97 8.37 31.83
CA VAL A 169 -7.91 9.51 31.91
C VAL A 169 -9.18 9.32 31.08
N ASP A 170 -9.37 8.15 30.47
CA ASP A 170 -10.53 7.84 29.62
C ASP A 170 -11.83 7.81 30.46
N PRO A 171 -12.79 8.71 30.22
CA PRO A 171 -14.04 8.75 30.97
C PRO A 171 -15.01 7.62 30.56
N ASN A 172 -14.73 6.87 29.50
CA ASN A 172 -15.61 5.81 28.98
C ASN A 172 -15.37 4.44 29.63
N ILE A 173 -14.30 4.29 30.42
CA ILE A 173 -14.00 3.04 31.13
C ILE A 173 -14.35 3.15 32.61
N THR A 174 -14.84 2.06 33.18
CA THR A 174 -15.32 2.01 34.57
C THR A 174 -14.22 2.32 35.58
N VAL A 175 -12.99 1.87 35.29
CA VAL A 175 -11.81 2.06 36.14
C VAL A 175 -10.66 2.51 35.24
N ASN A 176 -10.13 3.70 35.50
CA ASN A 176 -8.92 4.16 34.84
C ASN A 176 -7.73 3.34 35.31
N TYR A 177 -6.83 3.04 34.38
CA TYR A 177 -5.63 2.26 34.67
C TYR A 177 -4.41 2.75 33.90
N SER A 178 -3.26 2.34 34.39
CA SER A 178 -1.92 2.69 33.97
C SER A 178 -1.13 1.42 33.66
N LEU A 179 0.16 1.56 33.33
CA LEU A 179 1.03 0.40 33.13
C LEU A 179 1.29 -0.37 34.44
N GLN A 180 0.99 0.21 35.60
CA GLN A 180 1.25 -0.38 36.91
C GLN A 180 0.09 -1.27 37.42
N ASP A 181 -1.14 -1.00 36.99
CA ASP A 181 -2.38 -1.61 37.51
C ASP A 181 -3.34 -2.10 36.40
N PHE A 182 -2.86 -2.20 35.16
CA PHE A 182 -3.69 -2.64 34.02
C PHE A 182 -4.29 -4.04 34.18
N GLU A 183 -3.69 -4.93 34.97
CA GLU A 183 -4.23 -6.28 35.20
C GLU A 183 -5.56 -6.23 35.97
N GLU A 184 -5.65 -5.37 36.98
CA GLU A 184 -6.86 -5.16 37.77
C GLU A 184 -7.84 -4.24 37.04
N GLY A 185 -7.35 -3.17 36.42
CA GLY A 185 -8.20 -2.18 35.74
C GLY A 185 -8.76 -2.60 34.38
N LYS A 186 -8.25 -3.69 33.78
CA LYS A 186 -8.83 -4.29 32.55
C LYS A 186 -9.82 -5.43 32.82
N ALA A 187 -9.92 -5.92 34.05
CA ALA A 187 -10.80 -7.03 34.42
C ALA A 187 -12.29 -6.64 34.38
#